data_AF-A0AAW7FNR8-F1
#
_entry.id   AF-A0AAW7FNR8-F1
#
_cell.length_a   1.000
_cell.length_b   1.000
_cell.length_c   1.000
_cell.angle_alpha   90.00
_cell.angle_beta   90.00
_cell.angle_gamma   90.00
#
_symmetry.space_group_name_H-M   'P 1'
#
loop_
_entity.id
_entity.type
_entity.pdbx_description
1 polymer ?
#
loop_
_entity_poly.entity_id
_entity_poly.type
_entity_poly.pdbx_seq_one_letter_code
_entity_poly.pdbx_strand_id
1 'polypeptide(L)'
;HLEELPNFAKYGAPMIGELIEWPSDKMPNEIYPDMKMEFIPYIGQSFDPVKYPLLATLHPNLHLPVDMRANVVRGWDWGRGVDAGRVLMSEQNDAMQRITGELTDMGSGDSLQATGAFTITPKPSQHWYAAAAVSSAYLYYRAIGFDNASVVRTANENRMKNAAWNMIVRAK
;
A
#
# COMPACT_ATOMS: atom_id res chain seq x y z
N HIS A 1 18.67 -8.31 45.15
CA HIS A 1 18.23 -9.48 44.38
C HIS A 1 17.43 -8.98 43.19
N LEU A 2 17.89 -9.27 41.97
CA LEU A 2 17.34 -8.82 40.68
C LEU A 2 16.03 -9.55 40.28
N GLU A 3 15.39 -10.23 41.23
CA GLU A 3 14.33 -11.20 40.96
C GLU A 3 12.90 -10.62 41.08
N GLU A 4 12.75 -9.32 41.39
CA GLU A 4 11.45 -8.66 41.53
C GLU A 4 11.29 -7.43 40.63
N LEU A 5 12.06 -7.33 39.54
CA LEU A 5 11.74 -6.32 38.55
C LEU A 5 10.55 -6.81 37.69
N PRO A 6 9.51 -5.99 37.47
CA PRO A 6 8.34 -6.43 36.71
C PRO A 6 8.76 -6.83 35.29
N ASN A 7 8.04 -7.71 34.59
CA ASN A 7 8.45 -8.30 33.30
C ASN A 7 8.94 -7.28 32.23
N PHE A 8 8.51 -6.02 32.29
CA PHE A 8 9.03 -4.93 31.46
C PHE A 8 10.54 -4.69 31.65
N ALA A 9 11.12 -5.05 32.78
CA ALA A 9 12.52 -4.89 33.10
C ALA A 9 13.37 -6.12 32.73
N LYS A 10 12.74 -7.30 32.58
CA LYS A 10 13.42 -8.53 32.18
C LYS A 10 13.61 -8.60 30.67
N TYR A 11 12.59 -8.22 29.90
CA TYR A 11 12.65 -8.21 28.45
C TYR A 11 12.70 -6.82 27.85
N GLY A 12 12.53 -5.75 28.62
CA GLY A 12 12.50 -4.35 28.15
C GLY A 12 11.21 -4.00 27.38
N ALA A 13 10.89 -2.71 27.29
CA ALA A 13 9.92 -2.16 26.35
C ALA A 13 10.65 -1.15 25.45
N PRO A 14 10.48 -1.20 24.12
CA PRO A 14 9.66 -2.12 23.32
C PRO A 14 10.20 -3.56 23.33
N MET A 15 9.40 -4.61 23.07
CA MET A 15 9.88 -6.00 23.11
C MET A 15 10.88 -6.31 21.98
N ILE A 16 11.73 -7.33 22.14
CA ILE A 16 12.57 -7.82 21.03
C ILE A 16 11.66 -8.31 19.88
N GLY A 17 11.97 -7.88 18.66
CA GLY A 17 11.15 -8.15 17.47
C GLY A 17 10.04 -7.12 17.22
N GLU A 18 9.80 -6.19 18.15
CA GLU A 18 8.81 -5.13 17.96
C GLU A 18 9.26 -4.13 16.89
N LEU A 19 8.38 -3.91 15.91
CA LEU A 19 8.54 -2.91 14.86
C LEU A 19 8.10 -1.55 15.38
N ILE A 20 8.96 -0.53 15.20
CA ILE A 20 8.76 0.81 15.75
C ILE A 20 8.98 1.84 14.66
N GLU A 21 8.11 2.84 14.62
CA GLU A 21 8.28 4.05 13.83
C GLU A 21 9.28 4.98 14.53
N TRP A 22 10.32 5.40 13.81
CA TRP A 22 11.45 6.13 14.38
C TRP A 22 11.77 7.41 13.58
N PRO A 23 11.95 8.58 14.22
CA PRO A 23 12.04 9.86 13.52
C PRO A 23 13.47 10.22 13.04
N SER A 24 14.45 9.33 13.20
CA SER A 24 15.85 9.61 12.84
C SER A 24 16.46 8.53 11.95
N ASP A 25 17.46 8.93 11.18
CA ASP A 25 18.36 8.07 10.42
C ASP A 25 19.35 7.31 11.32
N LYS A 26 19.66 7.83 12.51
CA LYS A 26 20.50 7.16 13.53
C LYS A 26 19.67 6.27 14.42
N MET A 27 20.15 5.08 14.75
CA MET A 27 19.48 4.17 15.68
C MET A 27 19.47 4.73 17.11
N PRO A 28 18.46 4.42 17.94
CA PRO A 28 18.42 4.85 19.33
C PRO A 28 19.71 4.57 20.10
N ASN A 29 20.34 3.40 19.92
CA ASN A 29 21.60 3.04 20.58
C ASN A 29 22.83 3.83 20.08
N GLU A 30 22.74 4.53 18.94
CA GLU A 30 23.78 5.44 18.46
C GLU A 30 23.63 6.84 19.06
N ILE A 31 22.41 7.22 19.45
CA ILE A 31 22.09 8.52 20.06
C ILE A 31 22.23 8.45 21.60
N TYR A 32 21.79 7.33 22.20
CA TYR A 32 21.76 7.11 23.63
C TYR A 32 22.73 5.99 24.01
N PRO A 33 24.02 6.28 24.24
CA PRO A 33 25.05 5.24 24.42
C PRO A 33 24.88 4.40 25.69
N ASP A 34 24.17 4.92 26.70
CA ASP A 34 23.87 4.18 27.94
C ASP A 34 22.73 3.17 27.78
N MET A 35 22.01 3.23 26.65
CA MET A 35 20.93 2.31 26.32
C MET A 35 21.48 0.88 26.19
N LYS A 36 20.83 -0.06 26.89
CA LYS A 36 21.18 -1.49 26.82
C LYS A 36 20.48 -2.24 25.70
N MET A 37 19.48 -1.60 25.10
CA MET A 37 18.77 -2.10 23.93
C MET A 37 19.55 -1.77 22.66
N GLU A 38 19.47 -2.63 21.67
CA GLU A 38 20.02 -2.37 20.34
C GLU A 38 18.92 -2.49 19.30
N PHE A 39 18.90 -1.54 18.36
CA PHE A 39 17.95 -1.48 17.27
C PHE A 39 18.68 -1.60 15.94
N ILE A 40 18.00 -2.18 14.97
CA ILE A 40 18.45 -2.23 13.58
C ILE A 40 17.33 -1.74 12.67
N PRO A 41 17.65 -1.17 11.50
CA PRO A 41 16.63 -0.83 10.50
C PRO A 41 15.88 -2.10 10.06
N TYR A 42 14.60 -2.00 9.71
CA TYR A 42 13.81 -3.14 9.23
C TYR A 42 13.82 -3.20 7.69
N ILE A 43 14.95 -3.62 7.11
CA ILE A 43 15.21 -3.53 5.65
C ILE A 43 15.47 -4.88 5.00
N GLY A 44 14.91 -5.97 5.54
CA GLY A 44 15.04 -7.32 4.99
C GLY A 44 16.44 -7.94 5.09
N GLN A 45 17.34 -7.33 5.86
CA GLN A 45 18.74 -7.75 5.95
C GLN A 45 18.96 -8.98 6.85
N SER A 46 20.07 -9.68 6.62
CA SER A 46 20.59 -10.71 7.54
C SER A 46 21.03 -10.10 8.87
N PHE A 47 21.05 -10.91 9.92
CA PHE A 47 21.59 -10.51 11.22
C PHE A 47 22.37 -11.64 11.90
N ASP A 48 23.22 -11.28 12.86
CA ASP A 48 24.06 -12.24 13.60
C ASP A 48 23.24 -12.92 14.71
N PRO A 49 23.00 -14.25 14.65
CA PRO A 49 22.24 -14.98 15.68
C PRO A 49 22.97 -15.09 17.02
N VAL A 50 24.31 -15.02 17.03
CA VAL A 50 25.09 -15.04 18.27
C VAL A 50 24.91 -13.71 19.00
N LYS A 51 24.86 -12.61 18.25
CA LYS A 51 24.61 -11.28 18.81
C LYS A 51 23.14 -11.08 19.22
N TYR A 52 22.19 -11.59 18.42
CA TYR A 52 20.75 -11.40 18.62
C TYR A 52 19.98 -12.74 18.72
N PRO A 53 20.22 -13.56 19.76
CA PRO A 53 19.64 -14.91 19.85
C PRO A 53 18.11 -14.92 20.02
N LEU A 54 17.55 -13.92 20.70
CA LEU A 54 16.10 -13.79 20.85
C LEU A 54 15.43 -13.33 19.55
N LEU A 55 16.10 -12.49 18.75
CA LEU A 55 15.62 -12.15 17.40
C LEU A 55 15.69 -13.37 16.47
N ALA A 56 16.74 -14.20 16.58
CA ALA A 56 16.86 -15.46 15.83
C ALA A 56 15.74 -16.47 16.18
N THR A 57 15.21 -16.41 17.40
CA THR A 57 14.05 -17.22 17.81
C THR A 57 12.78 -16.78 17.06
N LEU A 58 12.62 -15.48 16.80
CA LEU A 58 11.50 -14.92 16.04
C LEU A 58 11.68 -15.09 14.52
N HIS A 59 12.92 -15.06 14.04
CA HIS A 59 13.28 -15.18 12.63
C HIS A 59 14.35 -16.27 12.43
N PRO A 60 13.95 -17.56 12.36
CA PRO A 60 14.90 -18.68 12.27
C PRO A 60 15.78 -18.68 11.01
N ASN A 61 15.33 -18.00 9.94
CA ASN A 61 16.10 -17.85 8.71
C ASN A 61 17.23 -16.81 8.83
N LEU A 62 17.39 -16.17 10.00
CA LEU A 62 18.46 -15.20 10.29
C LEU A 62 18.42 -13.93 9.41
N HIS A 63 17.24 -13.63 8.88
CA HIS A 63 16.95 -12.44 8.08
C HIS A 63 15.64 -11.85 8.56
N LEU A 64 15.50 -10.52 8.47
CA LEU A 64 14.20 -9.90 8.60
C LEU A 64 13.34 -10.29 7.38
N PRO A 65 12.08 -10.72 7.58
CA PRO A 65 11.27 -11.35 6.54
C PRO A 65 10.83 -10.40 5.41
N VAL A 66 10.83 -9.09 5.66
CA VAL A 66 10.42 -8.05 4.70
C VAL A 66 11.27 -6.79 4.81
N ASP A 67 11.29 -5.99 3.75
CA ASP A 67 11.81 -4.63 3.76
C ASP A 67 10.68 -3.65 4.03
N MET A 68 10.70 -2.98 5.18
CA MET A 68 9.62 -2.07 5.58
C MET A 68 9.74 -0.66 4.97
N ARG A 69 10.74 -0.40 4.13
CA ARG A 69 10.83 0.88 3.41
C ARG A 69 9.66 1.01 2.45
N ALA A 70 8.90 2.10 2.59
CA ALA A 70 7.67 2.37 1.84
C ALA A 70 6.52 1.36 2.05
N ASN A 71 6.66 0.41 2.98
CA ASN A 71 5.61 -0.53 3.35
C ASN A 71 4.87 -0.07 4.62
N VAL A 72 3.61 -0.50 4.79
CA VAL A 72 2.77 -0.21 5.96
C VAL A 72 2.27 -1.51 6.58
N VAL A 73 2.23 -1.57 7.90
CA VAL A 73 1.74 -2.75 8.63
C VAL A 73 0.23 -2.89 8.49
N ARG A 74 -0.23 -4.13 8.35
CA ARG A 74 -1.64 -4.50 8.48
C ARG A 74 -1.83 -5.55 9.57
N GLY A 75 -3.04 -5.62 10.13
CA GLY A 75 -3.39 -6.68 11.07
C GLY A 75 -3.33 -8.05 10.41
N TRP A 76 -2.72 -9.02 11.08
CA TRP A 76 -2.77 -10.42 10.65
C TRP A 76 -4.17 -10.99 10.89
N ASP A 77 -4.68 -11.76 9.92
CA ASP A 77 -6.04 -12.29 9.94
C ASP A 77 -6.33 -13.18 11.16
N TRP A 78 -5.31 -13.86 11.69
CA TRP A 78 -5.43 -14.81 12.81
C TRP A 78 -6.59 -15.82 12.62
N GLY A 79 -6.84 -16.25 11.37
CA GLY A 79 -7.88 -17.23 11.06
C GLY A 79 -9.32 -16.71 11.11
N ARG A 80 -9.53 -15.39 11.14
CA ARG A 80 -10.87 -14.78 11.02
C ARG A 80 -11.49 -14.98 9.63
N GLY A 81 -10.67 -15.13 8.59
CA GLY A 81 -11.08 -15.37 7.21
C GLY A 81 -11.35 -14.11 6.37
N VAL A 82 -10.95 -12.93 6.85
CA VAL A 82 -11.07 -11.66 6.09
C VAL A 82 -9.91 -11.48 5.11
N ASP A 83 -8.69 -11.88 5.49
CA ASP A 83 -7.50 -11.88 4.64
C ASP A 83 -6.95 -13.32 4.54
N ALA A 84 -7.79 -14.21 3.99
CA ALA A 84 -7.48 -15.64 3.89
C ALA A 84 -6.27 -15.91 2.97
N GLY A 85 -5.45 -16.88 3.36
CA GLY A 85 -4.24 -17.26 2.61
C GLY A 85 -3.03 -16.34 2.83
N ARG A 86 -3.16 -15.30 3.66
CA ARG A 86 -2.04 -14.42 4.03
C ARG A 86 -1.15 -15.07 5.07
N VAL A 87 0.15 -15.10 4.80
CA VAL A 87 1.18 -15.58 5.74
C VAL A 87 1.63 -14.42 6.64
N LEU A 88 1.83 -14.69 7.93
CA LEU A 88 2.35 -13.70 8.87
C LEU A 88 3.73 -13.20 8.39
N MET A 89 3.93 -11.87 8.41
CA MET A 89 5.14 -11.20 7.92
C MET A 89 5.44 -11.40 6.42
N SER A 90 4.45 -11.68 5.57
CA SER A 90 4.63 -11.63 4.12
C SER A 90 4.36 -10.23 3.56
N GLU A 91 5.15 -9.81 2.57
CA GLU A 91 4.88 -8.59 1.79
C GLU A 91 3.66 -8.75 0.88
N GLN A 92 2.99 -7.63 0.60
CA GLN A 92 1.91 -7.55 -0.37
C GLN A 92 2.05 -6.26 -1.17
N ASN A 93 2.01 -6.36 -2.49
CA ASN A 93 1.95 -5.18 -3.36
C ASN A 93 0.62 -4.43 -3.20
N ASP A 94 0.65 -3.14 -3.53
CA ASP A 94 -0.56 -2.35 -3.61
C ASP A 94 -1.52 -2.92 -4.67
N ALA A 95 -2.81 -2.73 -4.44
CA ALA A 95 -3.84 -3.12 -5.38
C ALA A 95 -5.03 -2.17 -5.26
N MET A 96 -5.55 -1.76 -6.42
CA MET A 96 -6.87 -1.14 -6.49
C MET A 96 -7.92 -2.24 -6.63
N GLN A 97 -9.07 -2.08 -5.98
CA GLN A 97 -10.20 -2.93 -6.26
C GLN A 97 -10.61 -2.79 -7.74
N ARG A 98 -11.01 -3.90 -8.34
CA ARG A 98 -11.45 -3.92 -9.73
C ARG A 98 -12.65 -2.99 -9.91
N ILE A 99 -12.53 -2.02 -10.81
CA ILE A 99 -13.63 -1.18 -11.28
C ILE A 99 -14.18 -1.81 -12.55
N THR A 100 -15.46 -2.16 -12.56
CA THR A 100 -16.15 -2.72 -13.73
C THR A 100 -17.36 -1.88 -14.09
N GLY A 101 -17.66 -1.80 -15.38
CA GLY A 101 -18.86 -1.19 -15.92
C GLY A 101 -18.93 -1.39 -17.44
N GLU A 102 -20.08 -1.10 -18.00
CA GLU A 102 -20.32 -1.14 -19.44
C GLU A 102 -20.88 0.20 -19.90
N LEU A 103 -20.45 0.65 -21.08
CA LEU A 103 -20.94 1.86 -21.72
C LEU A 103 -21.41 1.49 -23.12
N THR A 104 -22.67 1.81 -23.43
CA THR A 104 -23.24 1.66 -24.77
C THR A 104 -23.72 3.04 -25.21
N ASP A 105 -23.16 3.59 -26.29
CA ASP A 105 -23.61 4.85 -26.88
C ASP A 105 -24.28 4.58 -28.23
N MET A 106 -25.56 4.95 -28.34
CA MET A 106 -26.31 5.07 -29.59
C MET A 106 -27.25 6.27 -29.46
N GLY A 107 -26.86 7.40 -30.05
CA GLY A 107 -27.66 8.63 -30.05
C GLY A 107 -27.82 9.23 -31.45
N SER A 108 -29.01 9.74 -31.74
CA SER A 108 -29.28 10.64 -32.86
C SER A 108 -29.24 12.10 -32.39
N GLY A 109 -28.46 12.97 -33.04
CA GLY A 109 -28.36 14.40 -32.73
C GLY A 109 -27.19 14.82 -31.81
N ASP A 110 -27.02 16.14 -31.63
CA ASP A 110 -25.83 16.79 -31.05
C ASP A 110 -25.86 17.01 -29.52
N SER A 111 -26.59 16.20 -28.75
CA SER A 111 -26.55 16.38 -27.27
C SER A 111 -25.22 15.85 -26.71
N LEU A 112 -24.39 16.78 -26.22
CA LEU A 112 -23.10 16.51 -25.59
C LEU A 112 -23.14 16.99 -24.14
N GLN A 113 -23.43 16.08 -23.21
CA GLN A 113 -23.30 16.36 -21.79
C GLN A 113 -22.61 15.20 -21.11
N ALA A 114 -21.41 15.45 -20.61
CA ALA A 114 -20.68 14.57 -19.70
C ALA A 114 -20.20 15.42 -18.52
N THR A 115 -20.23 14.84 -17.33
CA THR A 115 -19.83 15.53 -16.10
C THR A 115 -18.96 14.60 -15.27
N GLY A 116 -18.09 15.20 -14.45
CA GLY A 116 -17.24 14.45 -13.55
C GLY A 116 -16.13 13.69 -14.28
N ALA A 117 -15.91 12.42 -13.93
CA ALA A 117 -14.84 11.57 -14.48
C ALA A 117 -15.03 11.19 -15.95
N PHE A 118 -16.16 11.56 -16.57
CA PHE A 118 -16.50 11.16 -17.92
C PHE A 118 -16.36 12.32 -18.90
N THR A 119 -15.84 12.01 -20.08
CA THR A 119 -15.83 12.91 -21.23
C THR A 119 -16.52 12.25 -22.42
N ILE A 120 -17.20 13.05 -23.23
CA ILE A 120 -17.74 12.62 -24.52
C ILE A 120 -17.07 13.48 -25.57
N THR A 121 -16.26 12.84 -26.43
CA THR A 121 -15.58 13.53 -27.51
C THR A 121 -16.17 13.08 -28.85
N PRO A 122 -16.68 14.01 -29.68
CA PRO A 122 -17.15 13.68 -31.02
C PRO A 122 -16.06 13.00 -31.86
N LYS A 123 -16.44 11.98 -32.66
CA LYS A 123 -15.58 11.38 -33.69
C LYS A 123 -16.12 11.75 -35.08
N PRO A 124 -15.78 12.94 -35.60
CA PRO A 124 -16.39 13.53 -36.80
C PRO A 124 -16.14 12.77 -38.13
N SER A 125 -15.36 11.68 -38.10
CA SER A 125 -15.11 10.83 -39.27
C SER A 125 -15.83 9.48 -39.19
N GLN A 126 -16.67 9.25 -38.18
CA GLN A 126 -17.42 8.01 -37.98
C GLN A 126 -18.91 8.32 -37.82
N HIS A 127 -19.61 8.37 -38.96
CA HIS A 127 -21.06 8.54 -39.03
C HIS A 127 -21.68 7.37 -39.80
N TRP A 128 -22.83 6.90 -39.34
CA TRP A 128 -23.65 5.93 -40.08
C TRP A 128 -25.00 6.57 -40.38
N TYR A 129 -25.56 6.28 -41.57
CA TYR A 129 -26.92 6.70 -41.87
C TYR A 129 -27.88 6.02 -40.91
N ALA A 130 -28.78 6.79 -40.30
CA ALA A 130 -29.79 6.27 -39.40
C ALA A 130 -30.91 5.50 -40.14
N ALA A 131 -30.79 5.32 -41.47
CA ALA A 131 -31.75 4.65 -42.33
C ALA A 131 -31.03 3.87 -43.46
N ALA A 132 -31.72 2.87 -44.02
CA ALA A 132 -31.24 2.07 -45.15
C ALA A 132 -31.12 2.84 -46.48
N ALA A 133 -31.59 4.10 -46.52
CA ALA A 133 -31.48 5.02 -47.64
C ALA A 133 -30.77 6.31 -47.21
N VAL A 134 -30.11 6.98 -48.16
CA VAL A 134 -29.37 8.23 -47.90
C VAL A 134 -30.33 9.29 -47.33
N SER A 135 -29.99 9.81 -46.14
CA SER A 135 -30.80 10.75 -45.36
C SER A 135 -29.89 11.77 -44.68
N SER A 136 -30.42 12.93 -44.29
CA SER A 136 -29.72 13.90 -43.44
C SER A 136 -29.64 13.46 -41.96
N ALA A 137 -30.27 12.34 -41.59
CA ALA A 137 -30.22 11.77 -40.25
C ALA A 137 -29.02 10.82 -40.07
N TYR A 138 -28.11 11.18 -39.17
CA TYR A 138 -26.91 10.40 -38.84
C TYR A 138 -26.96 9.84 -37.42
N LEU A 139 -26.41 8.64 -37.24
CA LEU A 139 -25.95 8.13 -35.96
C LEU A 139 -24.51 8.60 -35.74
N TYR A 140 -24.26 9.17 -34.58
CA TYR A 140 -22.95 9.70 -34.20
C TYR A 140 -22.22 8.68 -33.34
N TYR A 141 -21.00 8.32 -33.75
CA TYR A 141 -20.08 7.63 -32.84
C TYR A 141 -19.36 8.66 -31.98
N ARG A 142 -19.27 8.36 -30.68
CA ARG A 142 -18.56 9.21 -29.72
C ARG A 142 -17.56 8.38 -28.94
N ALA A 143 -16.42 8.99 -28.65
CA ALA A 143 -15.47 8.40 -27.72
C ALA A 143 -15.91 8.78 -26.30
N ILE A 144 -16.17 7.77 -25.47
CA ILE A 144 -16.35 7.97 -24.04
C ILE A 144 -14.99 7.79 -23.37
N GLY A 145 -14.50 8.86 -22.75
CA GLY A 145 -13.32 8.82 -21.91
C GLY A 145 -13.71 8.65 -20.45
N PHE A 146 -12.88 7.93 -19.69
CA PHE A 146 -12.91 7.93 -18.24
C PHE A 146 -11.55 8.40 -17.72
N ASP A 147 -11.56 9.48 -16.94
CA ASP A 147 -10.39 10.00 -16.25
C ASP A 147 -10.82 10.49 -14.86
N ASN A 148 -10.38 9.80 -13.82
CA ASN A 148 -10.69 10.19 -12.44
C ASN A 148 -9.97 11.49 -12.03
N ALA A 149 -8.89 11.89 -12.71
CA ALA A 149 -8.16 13.11 -12.40
C ALA A 149 -8.99 14.39 -12.61
N SER A 150 -10.11 14.31 -13.33
CA SER A 150 -11.01 15.45 -13.52
C SER A 150 -11.78 15.87 -12.26
N VAL A 151 -11.91 14.98 -11.27
CA VAL A 151 -12.71 15.21 -10.05
C VAL A 151 -12.00 14.85 -8.76
N VAL A 152 -10.89 14.13 -8.81
CA VAL A 152 -10.12 13.74 -7.61
C VAL A 152 -8.63 13.97 -7.81
N ARG A 153 -7.89 14.04 -6.70
CA ARG A 153 -6.42 14.07 -6.70
C ARG A 153 -5.90 12.69 -7.10
N THR A 154 -5.02 12.65 -8.10
CA THR A 154 -4.43 11.41 -8.62
C THR A 154 -2.90 11.43 -8.53
N ALA A 155 -2.30 10.25 -8.58
CA ALA A 155 -0.86 10.02 -8.63
C ALA A 155 -0.59 8.68 -9.32
N ASN A 156 0.67 8.35 -9.59
CA ASN A 156 1.08 7.05 -10.15
C ASN A 156 0.84 5.86 -9.18
N GLU A 157 0.59 6.14 -7.90
CA GLU A 157 0.40 5.16 -6.83
C GLU A 157 -0.85 5.52 -6.00
N ASN A 158 -1.64 4.51 -5.64
CA ASN A 158 -2.76 4.67 -4.72
C ASN A 158 -2.28 4.68 -3.27
N ARG A 159 -2.28 5.86 -2.64
CA ARG A 159 -1.82 6.01 -1.25
C ARG A 159 -2.69 6.96 -0.44
N MET A 160 -2.80 6.66 0.85
CA MET A 160 -3.28 7.63 1.82
C MET A 160 -2.26 8.77 1.99
N LYS A 161 -2.68 9.91 2.56
CA LYS A 161 -1.71 10.89 3.07
C LYS A 161 -0.85 10.20 4.13
N ASN A 162 0.46 10.27 3.97
CA ASN A 162 1.43 9.64 4.87
C ASN A 162 2.66 10.55 5.05
N ALA A 163 3.47 10.25 6.06
CA ALA A 163 4.77 10.87 6.31
C ALA A 163 5.82 9.76 6.48
N ALA A 164 7.01 9.97 5.93
CA ALA A 164 8.07 8.97 5.98
C ALA A 164 8.75 9.00 7.35
N TRP A 165 8.74 7.86 8.04
CA TRP A 165 9.50 7.59 9.26
C TRP A 165 10.40 6.38 9.01
N ASN A 166 11.50 6.28 9.73
CA ASN A 166 12.33 5.09 9.69
C ASN A 166 11.59 3.95 10.41
N MET A 167 11.72 2.73 9.89
CA MET A 167 11.12 1.55 10.48
C MET A 167 12.24 0.72 11.07
N ILE A 168 12.22 0.53 12.39
CA ILE A 168 13.29 -0.17 13.12
C ILE A 168 12.71 -1.32 13.94
N VAL A 169 13.54 -2.31 14.25
CA VAL A 169 13.20 -3.39 15.18
C VAL A 169 14.17 -3.43 16.33
N ARG A 170 13.64 -3.71 17.53
CA ARG A 170 14.51 -4.03 18.66
C ARG A 170 15.13 -5.41 18.46
N ALA A 171 16.45 -5.45 18.33
CA ALA A 171 17.23 -6.67 18.17
C ALA A 171 17.76 -7.22 19.50
N LYS A 172 17.93 -6.36 20.52
CA LYS A 172 18.43 -6.70 21.86
C LYS A 172 17.78 -5.83 22.92
#